data_AF-A0A7Y9FN03-F1
#
_entry.id   AF-A0A7Y9FN03-F1
#
_cell.length_a   1.000
_cell.length_b   1.000
_cell.length_c   1.000
_cell.angle_alpha   90.00
_cell.angle_beta   90.00
_cell.angle_gamma   90.00
#
_symmetry.space_group_name_H-M   'P 1'
#
loop_
_entity.id
_entity.type
_entity.pdbx_description
1 polymer ?
#
loop_
_entity_poly.entity_id
_entity_poly.type
_entity_poly.pdbx_seq_one_letter_code
_entity_poly.pdbx_strand_id
1 'polypeptide(L)'
;MSDLTTTIAALPYALPACPNARIVLFALRRMGAQGLHDARASHALFTAFGQDFRRPLVLMRALMADLAGTAAGTIAIAPCCCARMTAAEKTMLTVLARVETAPETARLLLGDLLGVRRVDSVLASVAAVATAFADDGRPICV
;
A
#
# COMPACT_ATOMS: atom_id res chain seq x y z
N MET A 1 13.03 23.01 -18.21
CA MET A 1 11.99 23.35 -17.21
C MET A 1 10.69 22.54 -17.35
N SER A 2 10.54 21.64 -18.34
CA SER A 2 9.33 20.78 -18.45
C SER A 2 9.37 19.49 -17.61
N ASP A 3 10.54 18.87 -17.39
CA ASP A 3 10.64 17.59 -16.66
C ASP A 3 10.30 17.67 -15.17
N LEU A 4 10.67 18.77 -14.51
CA LEU A 4 10.37 18.98 -13.08
C LEU A 4 8.86 19.11 -12.85
N THR A 5 8.15 19.83 -13.73
CA THR A 5 6.70 20.00 -13.65
C THR A 5 5.97 18.68 -13.90
N THR A 6 6.41 17.90 -14.90
CA THR A 6 5.86 16.56 -15.18
C THR A 6 6.06 15.59 -14.02
N THR A 7 7.23 15.63 -13.38
CA THR A 7 7.55 14.77 -12.22
C THR A 7 6.74 15.18 -10.98
N ILE A 8 6.56 16.48 -10.74
CA ILE A 8 5.71 17.00 -9.64
C ILE A 8 4.24 16.61 -9.87
N ALA A 9 3.76 16.66 -11.11
CA ALA A 9 2.40 16.25 -11.45
C ALA A 9 2.17 14.74 -11.20
N ALA A 10 3.16 13.89 -11.48
CA ALA A 10 3.06 12.45 -11.26
C ALA A 10 3.25 12.02 -9.79
N LEU A 11 4.09 12.74 -9.03
CA LEU A 11 4.43 12.44 -7.63
C LEU A 11 4.10 13.62 -6.69
N PRO A 12 2.82 14.04 -6.57
CA PRO A 12 2.49 15.27 -5.87
C PRO A 12 2.75 15.22 -4.36
N TYR A 13 2.70 14.04 -3.73
CA TYR A 13 2.74 13.93 -2.27
C TYR A 13 4.15 13.63 -1.73
N ALA A 14 4.45 14.11 -0.52
CA ALA A 14 5.68 13.76 0.19
C ALA A 14 5.63 12.31 0.73
N LEU A 15 6.78 11.75 1.07
CA LEU A 15 6.89 10.45 1.76
C LEU A 15 6.16 10.48 3.12
N PRO A 16 5.53 9.38 3.57
CA PRO A 16 4.82 9.37 4.85
C PRO A 16 5.79 9.49 6.04
N ALA A 17 5.37 10.25 7.06
CA ALA A 17 6.12 10.43 8.30
C ALA A 17 6.14 9.15 9.16
N CYS A 18 5.07 8.35 9.11
CA CYS A 18 4.98 7.07 9.80
C CYS A 18 5.98 6.05 9.22
N PRO A 19 6.86 5.46 10.05
CA PRO A 19 7.80 4.41 9.60
C PRO A 19 7.09 3.17 9.04
N ASN A 20 5.98 2.75 9.65
CA ASN A 20 5.23 1.56 9.23
C ASN A 20 4.59 1.77 7.85
N ALA A 21 4.03 2.96 7.61
CA ALA A 21 3.53 3.34 6.29
C ALA A 21 4.64 3.34 5.22
N ARG A 22 5.89 3.70 5.58
CA ARG A 22 7.03 3.59 4.65
C ARG A 22 7.39 2.14 4.32
N ILE A 23 7.28 1.21 5.28
CA ILE A 23 7.51 -0.23 5.04
C ILE A 23 6.45 -0.76 4.06
N VAL A 24 5.19 -0.44 4.29
CA VAL A 24 4.09 -0.79 3.37
C VAL A 24 4.33 -0.21 2.00
N LEU A 25 4.60 1.09 1.90
CA LEU A 25 4.86 1.77 0.63
C LEU A 25 6.02 1.14 -0.13
N PHE A 26 7.11 0.82 0.57
CA PHE A 26 8.25 0.12 -0.03
C PHE A 26 7.85 -1.25 -0.57
N ALA A 27 7.11 -2.05 0.21
CA ALA A 27 6.63 -3.37 -0.21
C ALA A 27 5.67 -3.27 -1.41
N LEU A 28 4.70 -2.35 -1.40
CA LEU A 28 3.79 -2.07 -2.52
C LEU A 28 4.58 -1.77 -3.80
N ARG A 29 5.56 -0.86 -3.72
CA ARG A 29 6.39 -0.46 -4.87
C ARG A 29 7.21 -1.60 -5.43
N ARG A 30 7.86 -2.37 -4.54
CA ARG A 30 8.70 -3.51 -4.92
C ARG A 30 7.87 -4.63 -5.53
N MET A 31 6.77 -5.02 -4.90
CA MET A 31 5.92 -6.10 -5.38
C MET A 31 5.16 -5.70 -6.66
N GLY A 32 4.73 -4.45 -6.78
CA GLY A 32 4.07 -3.94 -7.99
C GLY A 32 4.98 -3.91 -9.20
N ALA A 33 6.28 -3.62 -9.02
CA ALA A 33 7.24 -3.53 -10.12
C ALA A 33 7.99 -4.84 -10.41
N GLN A 34 8.21 -5.70 -9.41
CA GLN A 34 9.08 -6.90 -9.51
C GLN A 34 8.33 -8.20 -9.24
N GLY A 35 7.03 -8.13 -8.95
CA GLY A 35 6.18 -9.29 -8.65
C GLY A 35 6.06 -9.60 -7.15
N LEU A 36 5.04 -10.40 -6.82
CA LEU A 36 4.64 -10.71 -5.43
C LEU A 36 5.74 -11.40 -4.60
N HIS A 37 6.67 -12.08 -5.26
CA HIS A 37 7.76 -12.82 -4.62
C HIS A 37 9.07 -12.02 -4.53
N ASP A 38 9.04 -10.69 -4.68
CA ASP A 38 10.24 -9.85 -4.59
C ASP A 38 11.00 -10.10 -3.27
N ALA A 39 12.29 -10.43 -3.41
CA ALA A 39 13.16 -10.76 -2.28
C ALA A 39 13.40 -9.55 -1.37
N ARG A 40 13.49 -8.33 -1.92
CA ARG A 40 13.76 -7.13 -1.11
C ARG A 40 12.54 -6.72 -0.29
N ALA A 41 11.33 -6.83 -0.84
CA ALA A 41 10.10 -6.64 -0.07
C ALA A 41 10.00 -7.68 1.06
N SER A 42 10.31 -8.94 0.76
CA SER A 42 10.32 -10.03 1.74
C SER A 42 11.34 -9.78 2.86
N HIS A 43 12.55 -9.33 2.50
CA HIS A 43 13.59 -8.99 3.46
C HIS A 43 13.22 -7.75 4.30
N ALA A 44 12.60 -6.72 3.71
CA ALA A 44 12.16 -5.55 4.47
C ALA A 44 11.12 -5.91 5.54
N LEU A 45 10.16 -6.78 5.22
CA LEU A 45 9.18 -7.28 6.18
C LEU A 45 9.83 -8.21 7.22
N PHE A 46 10.78 -9.06 6.82
CA PHE A 46 11.58 -9.85 7.77
C PHE A 46 12.32 -8.97 8.77
N THR A 47 13.02 -7.94 8.30
CA THR A 47 13.76 -7.01 9.17
C THR A 47 12.83 -6.20 10.07
N ALA A 48 11.62 -5.87 9.61
CA ALA A 48 10.66 -5.11 10.40
C ALA A 48 9.96 -5.94 11.49
N PHE A 49 9.57 -7.18 11.18
CA PHE A 49 8.71 -8.01 12.04
C PHE A 49 9.43 -9.21 12.68
N GLY A 50 10.70 -9.45 12.35
CA GLY A 50 11.47 -10.55 12.94
C GLY A 50 10.84 -11.92 12.66
N GLN A 51 10.62 -12.71 13.72
CA GLN A 51 10.05 -14.06 13.62
C GLN A 51 8.60 -14.06 13.09
N ASP A 52 7.86 -12.99 13.34
CA ASP A 52 6.42 -12.88 13.03
C ASP A 52 6.16 -12.36 11.62
N PHE A 53 7.21 -12.10 10.84
CA PHE A 53 7.16 -11.52 9.48
C PHE A 53 6.30 -12.28 8.47
N ARG A 54 6.09 -13.59 8.69
CA ARG A 54 5.36 -14.44 7.74
C ARG A 54 3.93 -13.96 7.53
N ARG A 55 3.24 -13.59 8.61
CA ARG A 55 1.85 -13.12 8.56
C ARG A 55 1.70 -11.83 7.74
N PRO A 56 2.39 -10.71 8.05
CA PRO A 56 2.29 -9.49 7.25
C PRO A 56 2.81 -9.71 5.82
N LEU A 57 3.81 -10.57 5.59
CA LEU A 57 4.29 -10.88 4.24
C LEU A 57 3.25 -11.59 3.37
N VAL A 58 2.60 -12.61 3.90
CA VAL A 58 1.54 -13.33 3.17
C VAL A 58 0.36 -12.42 2.90
N LEU A 59 -0.06 -11.62 3.89
CA LEU A 59 -1.19 -10.70 3.74
C LEU A 59 -0.90 -9.55 2.77
N MET A 60 0.33 -9.00 2.78
CA MET A 60 0.75 -8.01 1.78
C MET A 60 0.73 -8.58 0.36
N ARG A 61 1.14 -9.85 0.17
CA ARG A 61 1.08 -10.52 -1.13
C ARG A 61 -0.36 -10.77 -1.59
N ALA A 62 -1.23 -11.18 -0.66
CA ALA A 62 -2.65 -11.36 -0.94
C ALA A 62 -3.30 -10.03 -1.35
N LEU A 63 -3.06 -8.95 -0.57
CA LEU A 63 -3.51 -7.61 -0.91
C LEU A 63 -3.06 -7.18 -2.32
N MET A 64 -1.78 -7.39 -2.66
CA MET A 64 -1.27 -7.04 -3.98
C MET A 64 -1.91 -7.86 -5.11
N ALA A 65 -2.18 -9.15 -4.87
CA ALA A 65 -2.90 -9.99 -5.82
C ALA A 65 -4.36 -9.53 -6.00
N ASP A 66 -5.04 -9.21 -4.90
CA ASP A 66 -6.43 -8.73 -4.91
C ASP A 66 -6.56 -7.37 -5.62
N LEU A 67 -5.62 -6.45 -5.40
CA LEU A 67 -5.53 -5.18 -6.11
C LEU A 67 -5.35 -5.39 -7.62
N ALA A 68 -4.40 -6.25 -8.01
CA ALA A 68 -4.11 -6.53 -9.41
C ALA A 68 -5.27 -7.25 -10.13
N GLY A 69 -6.00 -8.13 -9.42
CA GLY A 69 -7.13 -8.87 -9.98
C GLY A 69 -8.44 -8.07 -10.04
N THR A 70 -8.57 -7.01 -9.25
CA THR A 70 -9.85 -6.27 -9.09
C THR A 70 -9.85 -4.89 -9.75
N ALA A 71 -8.69 -4.24 -9.89
CA ALA A 71 -8.63 -2.89 -10.44
C ALA A 71 -9.12 -2.85 -11.90
N ALA A 72 -10.00 -1.89 -12.22
CA ALA A 72 -10.48 -1.66 -13.58
C ALA A 72 -9.44 -0.97 -14.48
N GLY A 73 -8.34 -0.49 -13.90
CA GLY A 73 -7.28 0.20 -14.62
C GLY A 73 -5.94 0.14 -13.89
N THR A 74 -4.93 0.78 -14.49
CA THR A 74 -3.57 0.77 -13.96
C THR A 74 -3.47 1.61 -12.69
N ILE A 75 -3.05 0.98 -11.59
CA ILE A 75 -2.68 1.69 -10.36
C ILE A 75 -1.26 2.25 -10.54
N ALA A 76 -1.13 3.58 -10.61
CA ALA A 76 0.16 4.23 -10.77
C ALA A 76 1.03 4.10 -9.51
N ILE A 77 2.15 3.38 -9.61
CA ILE A 77 3.10 3.12 -8.53
C ILE A 77 4.44 3.76 -8.91
N ALA A 78 5.06 4.48 -7.97
CA ALA A 78 6.35 5.12 -8.17
C ALA A 78 7.51 4.11 -8.06
N PRO A 79 8.67 4.40 -8.67
CA PRO A 79 9.89 3.64 -8.41
C PRO A 79 10.25 3.61 -6.91
N CYS A 80 10.79 2.50 -6.43
CA CYS A 80 11.02 2.27 -4.99
C CYS A 80 11.96 3.29 -4.32
N CYS A 81 12.81 3.97 -5.08
CA CYS A 81 13.77 4.97 -4.59
C CYS A 81 13.20 6.41 -4.51
N CYS A 82 11.97 6.65 -4.96
CA CYS A 82 11.39 8.01 -4.96
C CYS A 82 10.98 8.47 -3.56
N ALA A 83 11.46 9.65 -3.14
CA ALA A 83 11.08 10.28 -1.86
C ALA A 83 9.71 10.99 -1.89
N ARG A 84 8.87 10.68 -2.90
CA ARG A 84 7.53 11.26 -3.12
C ARG A 84 6.58 10.18 -3.56
N MET A 85 5.28 10.40 -3.40
CA MET A 85 4.22 9.42 -3.69
C MET A 85 3.28 9.87 -4.80
N THR A 86 2.76 8.90 -5.54
CA THR A 86 1.60 9.08 -6.43
C THR A 86 0.32 9.29 -5.63
N ALA A 87 -0.74 9.73 -6.29
CA ALA A 87 -2.06 9.83 -5.66
C ALA A 87 -2.65 8.46 -5.27
N ALA A 88 -2.41 7.44 -6.09
CA ALA A 88 -2.82 6.07 -5.79
C ALA A 88 -2.13 5.53 -4.53
N GLU A 89 -0.82 5.74 -4.40
CA GLU A 89 -0.06 5.34 -3.22
C GLU A 89 -0.55 6.03 -1.95
N LYS A 90 -0.78 7.35 -2.00
CA LYS A 90 -1.33 8.08 -0.85
C LYS A 90 -2.73 7.59 -0.48
N THR A 91 -3.56 7.31 -1.48
CA THR A 91 -4.91 6.78 -1.25
C THR A 91 -4.83 5.41 -0.59
N MET A 92 -3.99 4.49 -1.09
CA MET A 92 -3.79 3.17 -0.49
C MET A 92 -3.36 3.23 0.98
N LEU A 93 -2.36 4.08 1.29
CA LEU A 93 -1.92 4.24 2.68
C LEU A 93 -3.03 4.84 3.56
N THR A 94 -3.84 5.75 3.02
CA THR A 94 -4.98 6.34 3.73
C THR A 94 -6.06 5.30 4.02
N VAL A 95 -6.36 4.41 3.06
CA VAL A 95 -7.30 3.30 3.26
C VAL A 95 -6.77 2.36 4.35
N LEU A 96 -5.50 1.95 4.28
CA LEU A 96 -4.88 1.10 5.31
C LEU A 96 -4.93 1.72 6.71
N ALA A 97 -4.66 3.03 6.83
CA ALA A 97 -4.70 3.73 8.12
C ALA A 97 -6.11 3.93 8.68
N ARG A 98 -7.15 3.83 7.83
CA ARG A 98 -8.55 4.12 8.22
C ARG A 98 -9.46 2.91 8.22
N VAL A 99 -9.07 1.79 7.64
CA VAL A 99 -9.97 0.63 7.46
C VAL A 99 -10.55 0.13 8.78
N GLU A 100 -9.81 0.20 9.88
CA GLU A 100 -10.28 -0.25 11.20
C GLU A 100 -11.13 0.80 11.94
N THR A 101 -10.91 2.10 11.69
CA THR A 101 -11.54 3.19 12.45
C THR A 101 -12.66 3.92 11.69
N ALA A 102 -12.62 3.87 10.36
CA ALA A 102 -13.55 4.51 9.44
C ALA A 102 -13.74 3.66 8.16
N PRO A 103 -14.30 2.43 8.28
CA PRO A 103 -14.39 1.47 7.18
C PRO A 103 -15.21 1.98 5.99
N GLU A 104 -16.28 2.75 6.21
CA GLU A 104 -17.08 3.32 5.12
C GLU A 104 -16.29 4.34 4.29
N THR A 105 -15.49 5.18 4.94
CA THR A 105 -14.61 6.11 4.21
C THR A 105 -13.52 5.35 3.45
N ALA A 106 -12.93 4.33 4.07
CA ALA A 106 -11.93 3.48 3.42
C ALA A 106 -12.51 2.76 2.18
N ARG A 107 -13.75 2.26 2.28
CA ARG A 107 -14.46 1.59 1.17
C ARG A 107 -14.71 2.53 -0.01
N LEU A 108 -15.15 3.76 0.25
CA LEU A 108 -15.37 4.76 -0.81
C LEU A 108 -14.07 5.12 -1.52
N LEU A 109 -13.01 5.43 -0.76
CA LEU A 109 -11.69 5.75 -1.31
C LEU A 109 -11.10 4.59 -2.12
N LEU A 110 -11.26 3.35 -1.63
CA LEU A 110 -10.80 2.16 -2.33
C LEU A 110 -11.60 1.90 -3.62
N GLY A 111 -12.90 2.12 -3.60
CA GLY A 111 -13.76 2.04 -4.80
C GLY A 111 -13.34 3.03 -5.88
N ASP A 112 -13.09 4.28 -5.48
CA ASP A 112 -12.64 5.32 -6.41
C ASP A 112 -11.24 5.01 -6.97
N LEU A 113 -10.33 4.51 -6.13
CA LEU A 113 -8.99 4.10 -6.56
C LEU A 113 -9.02 2.93 -7.56
N LEU A 114 -9.84 1.92 -7.31
CA LEU A 114 -9.91 0.72 -8.15
C LEU A 114 -10.80 0.91 -9.39
N GLY A 115 -11.60 1.97 -9.44
CA GLY A 115 -12.57 2.20 -10.51
C GLY A 115 -13.73 1.20 -10.50
N VAL A 116 -14.01 0.54 -9.37
CA VAL A 116 -15.09 -0.44 -9.21
C VAL A 116 -15.87 -0.20 -7.93
N ARG A 117 -17.16 -0.61 -7.91
CA ARG A 117 -18.04 -0.41 -6.74
C ARG A 117 -18.02 -1.57 -5.74
N ARG A 118 -17.73 -2.79 -6.20
CA ARG A 118 -17.65 -3.99 -5.35
C ARG A 118 -16.21 -4.21 -4.94
N VAL A 119 -15.84 -3.70 -3.77
CA VAL A 119 -14.45 -3.75 -3.26
C VAL A 119 -14.30 -4.60 -2.01
N ASP A 120 -15.33 -5.38 -1.63
CA ASP A 120 -15.37 -6.07 -0.33
C ASP A 120 -14.22 -7.06 -0.14
N SER A 121 -13.83 -7.79 -1.20
CA SER A 121 -12.67 -8.70 -1.17
C SER A 121 -11.37 -7.96 -0.90
N VAL A 122 -11.12 -6.88 -1.64
CA VAL A 122 -9.91 -6.06 -1.46
C VAL A 122 -9.95 -5.37 -0.10
N LEU A 123 -11.10 -4.85 0.34
CA LEU A 123 -11.25 -4.21 1.63
C LEU A 123 -10.94 -5.17 2.79
N ALA A 124 -11.35 -6.44 2.68
CA ALA A 124 -10.99 -7.47 3.64
C ALA A 124 -9.48 -7.73 3.68
N SER A 125 -8.80 -7.79 2.53
CA SER A 125 -7.34 -7.93 2.47
C SER A 125 -6.60 -6.71 3.04
N VAL A 126 -7.12 -5.50 2.82
CA VAL A 126 -6.61 -4.25 3.41
C VAL A 126 -6.74 -4.27 4.92
N ALA A 127 -7.92 -4.66 5.44
CA ALA A 127 -8.15 -4.81 6.87
C ALA A 127 -7.19 -5.84 7.49
N ALA A 128 -7.01 -7.00 6.84
CA ALA A 128 -6.11 -8.03 7.34
C ALA A 128 -4.66 -7.55 7.44
N VAL A 129 -4.17 -6.77 6.46
CA VAL A 129 -2.85 -6.14 6.54
C VAL A 129 -2.77 -5.14 7.68
N ALA A 130 -3.75 -4.23 7.80
CA ALA A 130 -3.77 -3.23 8.87
C ALA A 130 -3.75 -3.88 10.26
N THR A 131 -4.61 -4.87 10.49
CA THR A 131 -4.66 -5.62 11.74
C THR A 131 -3.37 -6.40 12.00
N ALA A 132 -2.75 -7.02 10.99
CA ALA A 132 -1.47 -7.71 11.18
C ALA A 132 -0.32 -6.77 11.59
N PHE A 133 -0.36 -5.52 11.12
CA PHE A 133 0.56 -4.47 11.55
C PHE A 133 0.22 -4.02 12.99
N ALA A 134 -1.05 -3.81 13.31
CA ALA A 134 -1.49 -3.40 14.64
C ALA A 134 -1.19 -4.44 15.73
N ASP A 135 -1.41 -5.73 15.43
CA ASP A 135 -1.17 -6.85 16.36
C ASP A 135 0.31 -6.98 16.78
N ASP A 136 1.24 -6.56 15.92
CA ASP A 136 2.69 -6.49 16.23
C ASP A 136 3.09 -5.16 16.91
N GLY A 137 2.11 -4.34 17.32
CA GLY A 137 2.36 -3.02 17.91
C GLY A 137 2.84 -1.97 16.90
N ARG A 138 2.59 -2.17 15.60
CA ARG A 138 3.09 -1.35 14.49
C ARG A 138 1.96 -0.75 13.64
N PRO A 139 1.00 -0.01 14.22
CA PRO A 139 -0.12 0.54 13.46
C PRO A 139 0.36 1.43 12.30
N ILE A 140 -0.40 1.41 11.20
CA ILE A 140 -0.14 2.22 10.01
C ILE A 140 -0.86 3.56 10.16
N CYS A 141 -0.12 4.66 10.10
CA CYS A 141 -0.66 6.02 10.17
C CYS A 141 -0.22 6.84 8.95
N VAL A 142 -1.05 7.79 8.50
CA VAL A 142 -0.73 8.71 7.38
C VAL A 142 -0.81 10.16 7.76
#